data_AF-A0A1Z4G9R1-F1
#
_entry.id   AF-A0A1Z4G9R1-F1
#
_cell.length_a   1.000
_cell.length_b   1.000
_cell.length_c   1.000
_cell.angle_alpha   90.00
_cell.angle_beta   90.00
_cell.angle_gamma   90.00
#
_symmetry.space_group_name_H-M   'P 1'
#
loop_
_entity.id
_entity.type
_entity.pdbx_description
1 polymer ?
#
loop_
_entity_poly.entity_id
_entity_poly.type
_entity_poly.pdbx_seq_one_letter_code
_entity_poly.pdbx_strand_id
1 'polypeptide(L)' 'MGSRLRVFLTPKQDKTLFNLRTADVPQKVKDRAEAIRLSAHGWYVEKIPSHFGWTAQTVREVLHR' A
#
# COMPACT_ATOMS: atom_id res chain seq x y z
N MET A 1 8.32 -14.73 -11.38
CA MET A 1 7.99 -13.34 -10.99
C MET A 1 6.66 -13.39 -10.27
N GLY A 2 6.64 -12.99 -9.00
CA GLY A 2 5.54 -13.22 -8.08
C GLY A 2 4.24 -12.48 -8.44
N SER A 3 3.16 -12.94 -7.82
CA SER A 3 1.79 -12.53 -8.07
C SER A 3 1.62 -11.02 -7.97
N ARG A 4 1.05 -10.41 -9.01
CA ARG A 4 0.59 -9.02 -8.98
C ARG A 4 -0.73 -8.98 -8.23
N LEU A 5 -0.71 -8.68 -6.93
CA LEU A 5 -1.93 -8.27 -6.25
C LEU A 5 -2.19 -6.82 -6.63
N ARG A 6 -3.17 -6.63 -7.51
CA ARG A 6 -3.60 -5.30 -7.97
C ARG A 6 -4.84 -4.92 -7.18
N VAL A 7 -4.73 -3.90 -6.34
CA VAL A 7 -5.88 -3.31 -5.65
C VAL A 7 -6.51 -2.28 -6.57
N PHE A 8 -7.80 -2.41 -6.85
CA PHE A 8 -8.53 -1.39 -7.58
C PHE A 8 -9.07 -0.36 -6.59
N LEU A 9 -8.45 0.80 -6.55
CA LEU A 9 -8.92 1.94 -5.77
C LEU A 9 -9.84 2.81 -6.61
N THR A 10 -10.95 3.22 -6.03
CA THR A 10 -11.76 4.31 -6.57
C THR A 10 -11.05 5.65 -6.36
N PRO A 11 -11.32 6.69 -7.17
CA PRO A 11 -10.72 8.02 -7.00
C PRO A 11 -10.96 8.62 -5.61
N LYS A 12 -12.08 8.27 -4.96
CA LYS A 12 -12.40 8.71 -3.59
C LYS A 12 -11.50 8.03 -2.56
N GLN A 13 -11.26 6.71 -2.69
CA GLN A 13 -10.34 5.97 -1.82
C GLN A 13 -8.90 6.45 -1.99
N ASP A 14 -8.48 6.70 -3.23
CA ASP A 14 -7.14 7.24 -3.50
C ASP A 14 -6.91 8.60 -2.83
N LYS A 15 -7.91 9.51 -2.91
CA LYS A 15 -7.89 10.78 -2.18
C LYS A 15 -7.84 10.59 -0.66
N THR A 16 -8.63 9.66 -0.11
CA THR A 16 -8.58 9.37 1.33
C THR A 16 -7.21 8.85 1.75
N LEU A 17 -6.61 7.93 0.99
CA LEU A 17 -5.26 7.41 1.27
C LEU A 17 -4.19 8.50 1.14
N PHE A 18 -4.34 9.42 0.19
CA PHE A 18 -3.46 10.58 0.08
C PHE A 18 -3.58 11.51 1.29
N ASN A 19 -4.81 11.78 1.75
CA ASN A 19 -5.07 12.63 2.90
C ASN A 19 -4.50 12.03 4.21
N LEU A 20 -4.37 10.69 4.30
CA LEU A 20 -3.73 10.04 5.45
C LEU A 20 -2.23 10.37 5.56
N ARG A 21 -1.57 10.81 4.49
CA ARG A 21 -0.18 11.27 4.53
C ARG A 21 -0.03 12.54 5.38
N THR A 22 -0.99 13.45 5.24
CA THR A 22 -1.05 14.74 5.96
C THR A 22 -1.82 14.66 7.28
N ALA A 23 -2.60 13.61 7.50
CA ALA A 23 -3.29 13.40 8.78
C ALA A 23 -2.29 13.12 9.94
N ASP A 24 -2.72 13.47 11.15
CA ASP A 24 -2.04 13.13 12.41
C ASP A 24 -2.30 11.67 12.78
N VAL A 25 -1.81 10.76 11.94
CA VAL A 25 -1.90 9.31 12.14
C VAL A 25 -0.50 8.73 12.33
N PRO A 26 -0.36 7.61 13.05
CA PRO A 26 0.94 6.95 13.23
C PRO A 26 1.62 6.66 11.88
N GLN A 27 2.95 6.75 11.83
CA GLN A 27 3.74 6.50 10.62
C GLN A 27 3.41 5.15 9.97
N LYS A 28 3.15 4.11 10.77
CA LYS A 28 2.71 2.78 10.31
C LYS A 28 1.45 2.82 9.43
N VAL A 29 0.53 3.73 9.71
CA VAL A 29 -0.70 3.91 8.92
C VAL A 29 -0.40 4.60 7.59
N LYS A 30 0.53 5.57 7.59
CA LYS A 30 0.98 6.27 6.38
C LYS A 30 1.68 5.30 5.43
N ASP A 31 2.61 4.50 5.95
CA ASP A 31 3.34 3.49 5.18
C ASP A 31 2.38 2.45 4.57
N ARG A 32 1.34 2.04 5.32
CA ARG A 32 0.29 1.12 4.82
C ARG A 32 -0.52 1.75 3.70
N ALA A 33 -0.92 3.00 3.86
CA ALA A 33 -1.67 3.71 2.82
C ALA A 33 -0.84 3.84 1.54
N GLU A 34 0.47 4.10 1.67
CA GLU A 34 1.37 4.22 0.54
C GLU A 34 1.61 2.88 -0.18
N ALA A 35 1.77 1.78 0.57
CA ALA A 35 1.83 0.43 0.02
C ALA A 35 0.57 0.06 -0.80
N ILE A 36 -0.62 0.44 -0.32
CA ILE A 36 -1.89 0.21 -1.04
C ILE A 36 -1.95 1.03 -2.34
N ARG A 37 -1.54 2.31 -2.31
CA ARG A 37 -1.46 3.13 -3.54
C ARG A 37 -0.47 2.56 -4.54
N LEU A 38 0.71 2.12 -4.10
CA LEU A 38 1.71 1.48 -4.98
C LEU A 38 1.14 0.22 -5.64
N SER A 39 0.47 -0.65 -4.89
CA SER A 39 -0.22 -1.83 -5.44
C SER A 39 -1.29 -1.43 -6.47
N ALA A 40 -2.05 -0.36 -6.21
CA ALA A 40 -3.07 0.13 -7.13
C ALA A 40 -2.49 0.68 -8.44
N HIS A 41 -1.33 1.33 -8.37
CA HIS A 41 -0.54 1.74 -9.53
C HIS A 41 0.08 0.56 -10.31
N GLY A 42 -0.05 -0.68 -9.83
CA GLY A 42 0.44 -1.88 -10.51
C GLY A 42 1.86 -2.28 -10.12
N TRP A 43 2.36 -1.81 -8.98
CA TRP A 43 3.65 -2.26 -8.46
C TRP A 43 3.62 -3.73 -8.04
N TYR A 44 4.79 -4.37 -8.13
CA TYR A 44 4.98 -5.73 -7.66
C TYR A 44 5.03 -5.77 -6.13
N VAL A 45 4.23 -6.66 -5.54
CA VAL A 45 4.17 -6.93 -4.09
C VAL A 45 5.53 -7.29 -3.50
N GLU A 46 6.45 -7.80 -4.32
CA GLU A 46 7.81 -8.17 -3.91
C GLU A 46 8.78 -6.98 -3.85
N LYS A 47 8.45 -5.85 -4.50
CA LYS A 47 9.28 -4.63 -4.54
C LYS A 47 8.88 -3.60 -3.49
N ILE A 48 7.58 -3.54 -3.16
CA ILE A 48 7.04 -2.68 -2.10
C ILE A 48 7.77 -2.87 -0.75
N PRO A 49 8.04 -4.11 -0.26
CA PRO A 49 8.63 -4.32 1.06
C PRO A 49 10.05 -3.75 1.16
N SER A 50 10.81 -3.74 0.07
CA SER A 50 12.16 -3.15 0.01
C SER A 50 12.16 -1.64 0.25
N HIS A 51 11.05 -0.94 0.00
CA HIS A 51 10.93 0.49 0.27
C HIS A 51 10.57 0.80 1.73
N PHE A 52 9.88 -0.11 2.43
CA PHE A 52 9.38 0.11 3.79
C PHE A 52 10.08 -0.74 4.86
N GLY A 53 11.01 -1.62 4.47
CA GLY A 53 11.65 -2.59 5.38
C GLY A 53 10.70 -3.69 5.86
N TRP A 54 9.65 -3.98 5.08
CA TRP A 54 8.63 -4.98 5.44
C TRP A 54 8.95 -6.35 4.85
N THR A 55 8.21 -7.36 5.28
CA THR A 55 8.17 -8.65 4.59
C THR A 55 7.09 -8.65 3.51
N ALA A 56 7.28 -9.44 2.46
CA ALA A 56 6.25 -9.62 1.43
C ALA A 56 4.93 -10.16 2.00
N GLN A 57 5.00 -10.91 3.11
CA GLN A 57 3.82 -11.41 3.82
C GLN A 57 2.99 -10.26 4.42
N THR A 58 3.65 -9.30 5.08
CA THR A 58 2.98 -8.11 5.62
C THR A 58 2.28 -7.31 4.53
N VAL A 59 2.90 -7.16 3.36
CA VAL A 59 2.25 -6.47 2.22
C VAL A 59 1.03 -7.27 1.73
N ARG A 60 1.12 -8.60 1.64
CA ARG A 60 -0.04 -9.44 1.29
C ARG A 60 -1.18 -9.30 2.29
N GLU A 61 -0.89 -9.30 3.59
CA GLU A 61 -1.91 -9.10 4.63
C GLU A 61 -2.59 -7.74 4.54
N VAL A 62 -1.82 -6.68 4.22
CA VAL A 62 -2.37 -5.33 4.04
C VAL A 62 -3.24 -5.23 2.78
N LEU A 63 -2.90 -5.96 1.72
CA LEU A 63 -3.64 -5.95 0.44
C LEU A 63 -4.82 -6.92 0.40
N HIS A 64 -4.84 -7.94 1.26
CA HIS A 64 -5.90 -8.96 1.32
C HIS A 64 -7.06 -8.57 2.26
N ARG A 65 -7.00 -7.40 2.90
CA ARG A 65 -7.98 -6.93 3.88
C ARG A 65 -8.79 -5.76 3.34
#